data_AF-A0A351RV14-F1
#
_entry.id   AF-A0A351RV14-F1
#
_cell.length_a   1.000
_cell.length_b   1.000
_cell.length_c   1.000
_cell.angle_alpha   90.00
_cell.angle_beta   90.00
_cell.angle_gamma   90.00
#
_symmetry.space_group_name_H-M   'P 1'
#
loop_
_entity.id
_entity.type
_entity.pdbx_description
1 polymer ?
#
loop_
_entity_poly.entity_id
_entity_poly.type
_entity_poly.pdbx_seq_one_letter_code
_entity_poly.pdbx_strand_id
1 'polypeptide(L)'
;MVKSDRILLDLNNPTFQEDLFALEKNNATHMLGTLHKIKKLTWTEIYRDKGLRWELVQSKEGPAGQRLYTIRISQGFRALVYREGQYMRFLSLHPDHDSAYQ
;
A
#
# COMPACT_ATOMS: atom_id res chain seq x y z
N MET A 1 -4.27 -25.63 14.48
CA MET A 1 -3.89 -24.20 14.58
C MET A 1 -4.51 -23.45 13.41
N VAL A 2 -5.41 -22.51 13.65
CA VAL A 2 -5.86 -21.59 12.59
C VAL A 2 -4.68 -20.69 12.27
N LYS A 3 -4.06 -20.82 11.09
CA LYS A 3 -3.06 -19.84 10.62
C LYS A 3 -3.74 -18.48 10.64
N SER A 4 -3.17 -17.53 11.37
CA SER A 4 -3.69 -16.16 11.39
C SER A 4 -3.65 -15.61 9.96
N ASP A 5 -4.79 -15.22 9.39
CA ASP A 5 -4.88 -14.55 8.07
C ASP A 5 -4.44 -13.08 8.13
N ARG A 6 -3.67 -12.73 9.18
CA ARG A 6 -3.06 -11.41 9.33
C ARG A 6 -2.02 -11.17 8.26
N ILE A 7 -1.96 -9.92 7.84
CA ILE A 7 -1.11 -9.51 6.73
C ILE A 7 0.33 -9.35 7.20
N LEU A 8 1.24 -9.84 6.38
CA LEU A 8 2.65 -9.52 6.45
C LEU A 8 2.95 -8.39 5.46
N LEU A 9 3.75 -7.42 5.87
CA LEU A 9 4.16 -6.31 5.01
C LEU A 9 5.49 -6.66 4.37
N ASP A 10 5.58 -6.50 3.06
CA ASP A 10 6.85 -6.54 2.35
C ASP A 10 7.10 -5.18 1.70
N LEU A 11 8.19 -4.57 2.15
CA LEU A 11 8.64 -3.21 1.85
C LEU A 11 9.97 -3.22 1.08
N ASN A 12 10.37 -4.37 0.52
CA ASN A 12 11.70 -4.59 -0.06
C ASN A 12 11.80 -4.26 -1.55
N ASN A 13 10.75 -3.75 -2.18
CA ASN A 13 10.85 -3.31 -3.56
C ASN A 13 11.74 -2.04 -3.64
N PRO A 14 12.77 -2.01 -4.49
CA PRO A 14 13.69 -0.87 -4.58
C PRO A 14 13.00 0.45 -4.92
N THR A 15 12.09 0.45 -5.89
CA THR A 15 11.32 1.65 -6.28
C THR A 15 10.47 2.15 -5.13
N PHE A 16 9.79 1.25 -4.42
CA PHE A 16 9.06 1.62 -3.21
C PHE A 16 9.98 2.25 -2.14
N GLN A 17 11.19 1.71 -1.94
CA GLN A 17 12.13 2.25 -0.95
C GLN A 17 12.62 3.64 -1.33
N GLU A 18 12.96 3.85 -2.59
CA GLU A 18 13.31 5.17 -3.12
C GLU A 18 12.16 6.17 -2.89
N ASP A 19 10.94 5.81 -3.26
CA ASP A 19 9.78 6.68 -3.05
C ASP A 19 9.53 6.95 -1.55
N LEU A 20 9.69 5.92 -0.70
CA LEU A 20 9.47 6.01 0.74
C LEU A 20 10.44 6.99 1.39
N PHE A 21 11.71 6.95 1.01
CA PHE A 21 12.75 7.82 1.57
C PHE A 21 12.68 9.26 1.02
N ALA A 22 11.99 9.46 -0.12
CA ALA A 22 11.72 10.78 -0.68
C ALA A 22 10.47 11.47 -0.10
N LEU A 23 9.68 10.80 0.73
CA LEU A 23 8.45 11.37 1.27
C LEU A 23 8.69 12.57 2.19
N GLU A 24 7.91 13.62 2.00
CA GLU A 24 7.79 14.70 2.97
C GLU A 24 7.19 14.22 4.30
N LYS A 25 7.47 14.97 5.38
CA LYS A 25 7.11 14.62 6.77
C LYS A 25 5.65 14.18 6.95
N ASN A 26 4.71 14.91 6.34
CA ASN A 26 3.28 14.61 6.48
C ASN A 26 2.92 13.29 5.78
N ASN A 27 3.41 13.08 4.55
CA ASN A 27 3.20 11.85 3.81
C ASN A 27 3.88 10.65 4.49
N ALA A 28 5.09 10.82 5.02
CA ALA A 28 5.77 9.79 5.80
C ALA A 28 4.95 9.38 7.03
N THR A 29 4.36 10.34 7.74
CA THR A 29 3.49 10.08 8.90
C THR A 29 2.24 9.30 8.50
N HIS A 30 1.56 9.70 7.42
CA HIS A 30 0.40 8.98 6.91
C HIS A 30 0.75 7.56 6.43
N MET A 31 1.91 7.39 5.81
CA MET A 31 2.41 6.09 5.37
C MET A 31 2.62 5.16 6.56
N LEU A 32 3.35 5.60 7.59
CA LEU A 32 3.58 4.81 8.81
C LEU A 32 2.28 4.45 9.52
N GLY A 33 1.33 5.39 9.62
CA GLY A 33 0.00 5.12 10.18
C GLY A 33 -0.76 4.04 9.39
N THR A 34 -0.67 4.08 8.06
CA THR A 34 -1.31 3.09 7.19
C THR A 34 -0.66 1.72 7.30
N LEU A 35 0.67 1.63 7.32
CA LEU A 35 1.39 0.38 7.56
C LEU A 35 1.02 -0.22 8.92
N HIS A 36 0.97 0.60 9.97
CA HIS A 36 0.57 0.16 11.30
C HIS A 36 -0.86 -0.38 11.35
N LYS A 37 -1.78 0.27 10.62
CA LYS A 37 -3.16 -0.21 10.44
C LYS A 37 -3.18 -1.56 9.74
N ILE A 38 -2.56 -1.68 8.56
CA ILE A 38 -2.59 -2.91 7.73
C ILE A 38 -2.05 -4.12 8.51
N LYS A 39 -0.97 -3.95 9.28
CA LYS A 39 -0.37 -5.03 10.08
C LYS A 39 -1.33 -5.63 11.13
N LYS A 40 -2.38 -4.90 11.52
CA LYS A 40 -3.40 -5.38 12.47
C LYS A 40 -4.58 -6.10 11.80
N LEU A 41 -4.70 -5.97 10.48
CA LEU A 41 -5.83 -6.48 9.71
C LEU A 41 -5.54 -7.83 9.08
N THR A 42 -6.62 -8.55 8.80
CA THR A 42 -6.67 -9.71 7.92
C THR A 42 -6.97 -9.29 6.48
N TRP A 43 -6.74 -10.20 5.51
CA TRP A 43 -7.11 -9.93 4.12
C TRP A 43 -8.60 -9.66 3.93
N THR A 44 -9.45 -10.42 4.64
CA THR A 44 -10.90 -10.22 4.60
C THR A 44 -11.29 -8.82 5.07
N GLU A 45 -10.60 -8.28 6.07
CA GLU A 45 -10.84 -6.92 6.56
C GLU A 45 -10.32 -5.86 5.58
N ILE A 46 -9.16 -6.05 4.95
CA ILE A 46 -8.65 -5.13 3.90
C ILE A 46 -9.67 -4.95 2.78
N TYR A 47 -10.23 -6.04 2.27
CA TYR A 47 -11.19 -5.96 1.16
C TYR A 47 -12.49 -5.24 1.53
N ARG A 48 -12.80 -5.13 2.82
CA ARG A 48 -14.00 -4.43 3.34
C ARG A 48 -13.68 -3.03 3.84
N ASP A 49 -12.41 -2.68 3.99
CA ASP A 49 -11.98 -1.41 4.55
C ASP A 49 -12.24 -0.26 3.57
N LYS A 50 -13.23 0.57 3.89
CA LYS A 50 -13.64 1.72 3.07
C LYS A 50 -12.59 2.83 3.02
N GLY A 51 -11.70 2.90 4.01
CA GLY A 51 -10.66 3.93 4.10
C GLY A 51 -9.50 3.65 3.14
N LEU A 52 -9.07 2.38 3.08
CA LEU A 52 -7.98 1.95 2.21
C LEU A 52 -8.34 1.94 0.72
N ARG A 53 -9.63 1.88 0.37
CA ARG A 53 -10.10 1.89 -1.04
C ARG A 53 -9.30 0.93 -1.92
N TRP A 54 -9.38 -0.36 -1.60
CA TRP A 54 -8.72 -1.43 -2.35
C TRP A 54 -9.26 -1.50 -3.79
N GLU A 55 -8.54 -0.91 -4.74
CA GLU A 55 -9.00 -0.68 -6.12
C GLU A 55 -8.11 -1.43 -7.11
N LEU A 56 -8.71 -2.27 -7.97
CA LEU A 56 -7.99 -3.04 -9.00
C LEU A 56 -7.46 -2.11 -10.10
N VAL A 57 -6.19 -2.28 -10.46
CA VAL A 57 -5.60 -1.66 -11.65
C VAL A 57 -5.85 -2.57 -12.84
N GLN A 58 -6.70 -2.15 -13.78
CA GLN A 58 -7.09 -2.98 -14.93
C GLN A 58 -6.07 -2.99 -16.07
N SER A 59 -5.23 -1.95 -16.17
CA SER A 59 -4.35 -1.72 -17.31
C SER A 59 -2.95 -2.33 -17.16
N LYS A 60 -2.62 -2.89 -16.00
CA LYS A 60 -1.27 -3.39 -15.69
C LYS A 60 -1.33 -4.64 -14.84
N GLU A 61 -0.46 -5.59 -15.14
CA GLU A 61 -0.23 -6.78 -14.34
C GLU A 61 1.18 -6.76 -13.74
N GLY A 62 1.35 -7.45 -12.62
CA GLY A 62 2.65 -7.66 -12.01
C GLY A 62 3.56 -8.56 -12.86
N PRO A 63 4.86 -8.66 -12.52
CA PRO A 63 5.85 -9.40 -13.32
C PRO A 63 5.53 -10.87 -13.59
N ALA A 64 4.66 -11.50 -12.79
CA ALA A 64 4.19 -12.87 -13.01
C ALA A 64 2.65 -12.96 -13.13
N GLY A 65 2.02 -11.92 -13.70
CA GLY A 65 0.58 -11.87 -13.93
C GLY A 65 -0.25 -11.57 -12.68
N GLN A 66 0.37 -11.08 -11.60
CA GLN A 66 -0.37 -10.72 -10.40
C GLN A 66 -1.27 -9.51 -10.67
N ARG A 67 -2.49 -9.56 -10.13
CA ARG A 67 -3.37 -8.39 -10.11
C ARG A 67 -2.77 -7.31 -9.23
N LEU A 68 -2.62 -6.12 -9.81
CA LEU A 68 -2.14 -4.95 -9.09
C LEU A 68 -3.33 -4.17 -8.53
N TYR A 69 -3.12 -3.57 -7.37
CA TYR A 69 -4.13 -2.80 -6.68
C TYR A 69 -3.52 -1.49 -6.21
N THR A 70 -4.36 -0.46 -6.11
CA THR A 70 -3.98 0.73 -5.36
C THR A 70 -4.70 0.74 -4.03
N ILE A 71 -4.00 1.26 -3.01
CA ILE A 71 -4.59 1.60 -1.72
C ILE A 71 -4.39 3.08 -1.44
N ARG A 72 -5.36 3.68 -0.75
CA ARG A 72 -5.31 5.06 -0.28
C ARG A 72 -4.53 5.14 1.03
N ILE A 73 -3.56 6.05 1.07
CA ILE A 73 -2.79 6.41 2.26
C ILE A 73 -3.39 7.68 2.90
N SER A 74 -3.65 8.70 2.09
CA SER A 74 -4.35 9.94 2.49
C SER A 74 -5.14 10.51 1.29
N GLN A 75 -5.66 11.73 1.38
CA GLN A 75 -6.22 12.41 0.20
C GLN A 75 -5.07 12.76 -0.75
N GLY A 76 -5.17 12.31 -2.00
CA GLY A 76 -4.12 12.54 -3.00
C GLY A 76 -2.86 11.70 -2.82
N PHE A 77 -2.83 10.71 -1.91
CA PHE A 77 -1.67 9.84 -1.76
C PHE A 77 -2.10 8.37 -1.83
N ARG A 78 -1.56 7.65 -2.82
CA ARG A 78 -1.81 6.22 -3.02
C ARG A 78 -0.53 5.41 -3.09
N ALA A 79 -0.65 4.13 -2.77
CA ALA A 79 0.40 3.12 -2.97
C ALA A 79 -0.07 2.07 -3.98
N LEU A 80 0.84 1.59 -4.82
CA LEU A 80 0.63 0.42 -5.68
C LEU A 80 1.11 -0.84 -4.95
N VAL A 81 0.25 -1.85 -4.87
CA VAL A 81 0.50 -3.07 -4.12
C VAL A 81 -0.01 -4.30 -4.85
N TYR A 82 0.45 -5.47 -4.43
CA TYR A 82 -0.19 -6.74 -4.78
C TYR A 82 -0.14 -7.73 -3.61
N ARG A 83 -1.02 -8.72 -3.67
CA ARG A 83 -1.05 -9.83 -2.72
C ARG A 83 -0.20 -10.98 -3.23
N GLU A 84 0.69 -11.48 -2.38
CA GLU A 84 1.38 -12.75 -2.59
C GLU A 84 1.26 -13.62 -1.33
N GLY A 85 0.34 -14.58 -1.36
CA GLY A 85 0.03 -15.39 -0.19
C GLY A 85 -0.45 -14.53 0.98
N GLN A 86 0.35 -14.45 2.05
CA GLN A 86 0.08 -13.61 3.21
C GLN A 86 0.71 -12.21 3.13
N TYR A 87 1.62 -11.99 2.18
CA TYR A 87 2.33 -10.73 2.03
C TYR A 87 1.53 -9.73 1.20
N MET A 88 1.42 -8.51 1.71
CA MET A 88 1.12 -7.33 0.90
C MET A 88 2.46 -6.73 0.48
N ARG A 89 2.77 -6.85 -0.81
CA ARG A 89 4.01 -6.33 -1.39
C ARG A 89 3.75 -4.94 -1.94
N PHE A 90 4.51 -3.97 -1.46
CA PHE A 90 4.47 -2.60 -1.94
C PHE A 90 5.41 -2.43 -3.13
N LEU A 91 4.95 -1.74 -4.17
CA LEU A 91 5.69 -1.55 -5.42
C LEU A 91 6.15 -0.11 -5.62
N SER A 92 5.28 0.85 -5.37
CA SER A 92 5.57 2.28 -5.55
C SER A 92 4.60 3.15 -4.77
N LEU A 93 4.98 4.40 -4.54
CA LEU A 93 4.19 5.41 -3.87
C LEU A 93 3.91 6.57 -4.83
N HIS A 94 2.69 7.10 -4.76
CA HIS A 94 2.21 8.15 -5.64
C HIS A 94 1.54 9.24 -4.78
N PRO A 95 2.32 10.08 -4.07
CA PRO A 95 1.80 11.30 -3.46
C PRO A 95 1.52 12.34 -4.56
N ASP A 96 0.40 13.04 -4.46
CA ASP A 96 0.13 14.22 -5.27
C ASP A 96 1.10 15.31 -4.81
N HIS A 97 1.93 15.77 -5.74
CA HIS A 97 2.97 16.77 -5.49
C HIS A 97 2.43 18.18 -5.13
N ASP A 98 1.10 18.38 -5.12
CA ASP A 98 0.44 19.67 -4.88
C ASP A 98 0.55 20.17 -3.42
N SER A 99 1.07 19.38 -2.48
CA SER A 99 1.11 19.77 -1.05
C SER A 99 2.29 20.69 -0.68
N ALA A 100 3.29 20.83 -1.56
CA ALA A 100 4.54 21.55 -1.27
C ALA A 100 4.47 23.07 -1.53
N TYR A 101 3.30 23.60 -1.94
CA TYR A 101 3.11 25.00 -2.32
C TYR A 101 2.02 25.74 -1.52
N GLN A 102 1.63 25.26 -0.34
CA GLN A 102 0.77 26.03 0.58
C GLN A 102 1.54 26.53 1.81
#